data_AF-A0AA39GZT1-F1
#
_entry.id   AF-A0AA39GZT1-F1
#
_cell.length_a   1.000
_cell.length_b   1.000
_cell.length_c   1.000
_cell.angle_alpha   90.00
_cell.angle_beta   90.00
_cell.angle_gamma   90.00
#
_symmetry.space_group_name_H-M   'P 1'
#
loop_
_entity.id
_entity.type
_entity.pdbx_description
1 polymer ?
#
loop_
_entity_poly.entity_id
_entity_poly.type
_entity_poly.pdbx_seq_one_letter_code
_entity_poly.pdbx_strand_id
1 'polypeptide(L)'
;MYSDNEHKNMVIIYGGYNAPPGTFTYAISDQILLFDYLSQSWTVLKNTKVPLFRHSASLINGIMIVIGGNGHNESNPSAHTDCYSSTIYAFDVSCQEWFPIKVKENELLARYGHVAVTSDDHVFVIGGFNGRMLNDVVRFKPADCKAIRDPEKCRLMKDGTKCIYVAKQCTRVQPFVSYASTFSLSKNEEVKGGPTCGISQRKYGYSCGERKDYPTDCKVQKTCSECQLVGPGCGWCDDGTGTGLGACLHGSESSPRNATMCAAERWYYTGQPKCQCNGHSTCDAKGKCNCGHNTIGPNCGTCAPGFFGEPENGGQCKKCDCYDPDATCNPQTGDCYCTAKGVTGTKCEKCEPKYYGDPKNGKPCLYDLAVDFIFTFKIDTDEVKDKYVKEINFFSIPTKKDTDVQFTIVCEGESGAKVSINMTSSVFEGHPGHTQRTLAPTRCDKNGLRRTYVPSDPLYPFGTDTNTTFLVKVDSFTTPIKIQISFAQSPPINWVLFFVIFAACFIVLLVVAGLLWMIKLRVEVYRRNQRRYDEIEQMASRPFASVRLELASHERNPMATPISVEPLSNYRYGIYTLAVRLPTGGKQFTPHGTSGLAVASALCLLNQSQLAVLQAPDSSESGRNRKHNFRRFIPFMRS
;
A
#
# COMPACT_ATOMS: atom_id res chain seq x y z
N MET A 1 33.56 17.14 -31.56
CA MET A 1 34.11 15.79 -31.34
C MET A 1 33.19 15.06 -30.38
N TYR A 2 32.22 14.30 -30.89
CA TYR A 2 31.61 13.23 -30.10
C TYR A 2 32.18 11.94 -30.68
N SER A 3 33.03 11.30 -29.88
CA SER A 3 33.66 10.03 -30.22
C SER A 3 32.58 8.97 -30.35
N ASP A 4 32.68 8.20 -31.43
CA ASP A 4 32.06 6.90 -31.62
C ASP A 4 32.33 5.98 -30.41
N ASN A 5 31.37 5.07 -30.17
CA ASN A 5 31.49 3.85 -29.37
C ASN A 5 31.64 3.97 -27.84
N GLU A 6 30.59 4.36 -27.13
CA GLU A 6 30.39 3.91 -25.74
C GLU A 6 29.02 3.24 -25.59
N HIS A 7 29.03 1.91 -25.67
CA HIS A 7 28.00 1.11 -25.02
C HIS A 7 28.10 1.44 -23.53
N LYS A 8 27.18 2.26 -23.01
CA LYS A 8 27.12 2.49 -21.57
C LYS A 8 26.67 1.20 -20.89
N ASN A 9 27.64 0.40 -20.44
CA ASN A 9 27.43 -0.79 -19.62
C ASN A 9 26.92 -0.36 -18.25
N MET A 10 25.62 -0.09 -18.15
CA MET A 10 24.99 0.42 -16.93
C MET A 10 23.93 -0.56 -16.43
N VAL A 11 23.87 -0.73 -15.12
CA VAL A 11 22.77 -1.44 -14.45
C VAL A 11 21.90 -0.40 -13.77
N ILE A 12 20.60 -0.42 -14.06
CA ILE A 12 19.61 0.46 -13.42
C ILE A 12 18.78 -0.39 -12.48
N ILE A 13 18.66 0.05 -11.23
CA ILE A 13 17.90 -0.61 -10.18
C ILE A 13 16.86 0.38 -9.68
N TYR A 14 15.61 -0.05 -9.54
CA TYR A 14 14.52 0.78 -9.05
C TYR A 14 13.69 0.01 -8.02
N GLY A 15 13.28 0.71 -6.96
CA GLY A 15 12.34 0.22 -5.96
C GLY A 15 12.83 -0.94 -5.10
N GLY A 16 11.92 -1.81 -4.67
CA GLY A 16 12.21 -2.96 -3.81
C GLY A 16 12.05 -2.67 -2.31
N TYR A 17 12.70 -3.48 -1.47
CA TYR A 17 12.68 -3.35 -0.02
C TYR A 17 14.03 -2.89 0.52
N ASN A 18 14.00 -1.84 1.33
CA ASN A 18 15.13 -1.41 2.13
C ASN A 18 14.99 -2.01 3.53
N ALA A 19 15.97 -2.83 3.94
CA ALA A 19 16.06 -3.40 5.28
C ALA A 19 17.34 -2.88 5.97
N PRO A 20 17.25 -1.85 6.82
CA PRO A 20 18.41 -1.35 7.55
C PRO A 20 19.00 -2.45 8.46
N PRO A 21 20.33 -2.61 8.51
CA PRO A 21 20.96 -3.62 9.36
C PRO A 21 20.57 -3.38 10.83
N GLY A 22 20.14 -4.45 11.51
CA GLY A 22 19.74 -4.42 12.92
C GLY A 22 18.27 -4.05 13.18
N THR A 23 17.44 -3.90 12.15
CA THR A 23 15.99 -3.64 12.30
C THR A 23 15.14 -4.72 11.65
N PHE A 24 13.99 -5.04 12.25
CA PHE A 24 12.98 -5.95 11.67
C PHE A 24 11.94 -5.23 10.79
N THR A 25 12.17 -3.96 10.48
CA THR A 25 11.26 -3.10 9.73
C THR A 25 11.75 -2.93 8.29
N TYR A 26 10.90 -3.30 7.34
CA TYR A 26 11.17 -3.17 5.91
C TYR A 26 10.42 -1.95 5.36
N ALA A 27 11.12 -1.05 4.66
CA ALA A 27 10.50 0.07 3.97
C ALA A 27 10.50 -0.18 2.46
N ILE A 28 9.37 0.10 1.79
CA ILE A 28 9.30 0.03 0.33
C ILE A 28 10.06 1.24 -0.23
N SER A 29 11.01 0.98 -1.13
CA SER A 29 11.88 1.99 -1.72
C SER A 29 11.24 2.61 -2.97
N ASP A 30 11.42 3.91 -3.15
CA ASP A 30 11.14 4.66 -4.39
C ASP A 30 12.43 5.14 -5.07
N GLN A 31 13.58 4.66 -4.57
CA GLN A 31 14.92 5.03 -5.02
C GLN A 31 15.25 4.38 -6.36
N ILE A 32 16.06 5.09 -7.14
CA ILE A 32 16.65 4.60 -8.38
C ILE A 32 18.17 4.73 -8.28
N LEU A 33 18.86 3.62 -8.54
CA LEU A 33 20.30 3.50 -8.52
C LEU A 33 20.79 3.18 -9.92
N LEU A 34 21.88 3.82 -10.30
CA LEU A 34 22.60 3.54 -11.53
C LEU A 34 24.00 3.08 -11.15
N PHE A 35 24.36 1.88 -11.59
CA PHE A 35 25.71 1.35 -11.50
C PHE A 35 26.37 1.44 -12.86
N ASP A 36 27.44 2.20 -12.95
CA ASP A 36 28.29 2.24 -14.13
C ASP A 36 29.36 1.16 -13.98
N TYR A 37 29.34 0.17 -14.89
CA TYR A 37 30.25 -0.97 -14.87
C TYR A 37 31.70 -0.56 -15.12
N LEU A 38 31.93 0.46 -15.97
CA LEU A 38 33.28 0.87 -16.36
C LEU A 38 33.95 1.64 -15.24
N SER A 39 33.23 2.57 -14.60
CA SER A 39 33.75 3.33 -13.45
C SER A 39 33.59 2.60 -12.12
N GLN A 40 32.90 1.46 -12.10
CA GLN A 40 32.55 0.70 -10.89
C GLN A 40 31.92 1.55 -9.79
N SER A 41 31.12 2.55 -10.19
CA SER A 41 30.56 3.53 -9.26
C SER A 41 29.04 3.51 -9.24
N TRP A 42 28.47 3.78 -8.06
CA TRP A 42 27.04 3.90 -7.84
C TRP A 42 26.63 5.37 -7.85
N THR A 43 25.56 5.66 -8.57
CA THR A 43 24.91 6.98 -8.60
C THR A 43 23.47 6.85 -8.16
N VAL A 44 23.07 7.62 -7.15
CA VAL A 44 21.66 7.73 -6.74
C VAL A 44 20.99 8.79 -7.61
N LEU A 45 19.93 8.42 -8.34
CA LEU A 45 19.18 9.33 -9.20
C LEU A 45 17.96 9.89 -8.45
N LYS A 46 17.30 10.90 -9.04
CA LYS A 46 16.13 11.57 -8.44
C LYS A 46 14.97 10.60 -8.24
N ASN A 47 14.50 10.48 -7.00
CA ASN A 47 13.41 9.58 -6.62
C ASN A 47 12.10 9.89 -7.34
N THR A 48 11.31 8.82 -7.54
CA THR A 48 10.00 8.86 -8.21
C THR A 48 8.88 9.40 -7.33
N LYS A 49 9.05 9.37 -6.00
CA LYS A 49 7.97 9.51 -5.00
C LYS A 49 6.91 8.41 -5.07
N VAL A 50 7.18 7.31 -5.78
CA VAL A 50 6.28 6.17 -5.94
C VAL A 50 7.02 4.91 -5.45
N PRO A 51 6.80 4.48 -4.20
CA PRO A 51 7.45 3.28 -3.67
C PRO A 51 6.77 2.02 -4.23
N LEU A 52 7.55 1.13 -4.87
CA LEU A 52 7.05 -0.09 -5.50
C LEU A 52 7.98 -1.29 -5.26
N PHE A 53 7.40 -2.44 -4.92
CA PHE A 53 8.11 -3.73 -4.89
C PHE A 53 7.39 -4.79 -5.72
N ARG A 54 8.11 -5.85 -6.13
CA ARG A 54 7.60 -6.91 -7.03
C ARG A 54 6.95 -6.39 -8.32
N HIS A 55 7.40 -5.23 -8.79
CA HIS A 55 7.12 -4.72 -10.12
C HIS A 55 8.03 -5.42 -11.14
N SER A 56 7.74 -5.23 -12.43
CA SER A 56 8.67 -5.57 -13.50
C SER A 56 9.24 -4.30 -14.12
N ALA A 57 10.50 -4.34 -14.52
CA ALA A 57 11.15 -3.26 -15.24
C ALA A 57 11.78 -3.83 -16.52
N SER A 58 11.52 -3.20 -17.66
CA SER A 58 11.99 -3.65 -18.96
C SER A 58 12.50 -2.47 -19.76
N LEU A 59 13.68 -2.61 -20.37
CA LEU A 59 14.25 -1.57 -21.22
C LEU A 59 13.71 -1.74 -22.63
N ILE A 60 13.18 -0.65 -23.20
CA ILE A 60 12.75 -0.56 -24.58
C ILE A 60 13.11 0.82 -25.12
N ASN A 61 13.92 0.88 -26.17
CA ASN A 61 14.20 2.13 -26.91
C ASN A 61 14.85 3.25 -26.10
N GLY A 62 15.70 2.90 -25.14
CA GLY A 62 16.31 3.87 -24.25
C GLY A 62 15.36 4.43 -23.18
N ILE A 63 14.18 3.83 -23.03
CA ILE A 63 13.20 4.10 -21.98
C ILE A 63 13.07 2.84 -21.13
N MET A 64 13.24 2.96 -19.82
CA MET A 64 12.93 1.89 -18.88
C MET A 64 11.44 1.98 -18.54
N ILE A 65 10.69 0.93 -18.86
CA ILE A 65 9.26 0.81 -18.59
C ILE A 65 9.08 -0.03 -17.32
N VAL A 66 8.36 0.52 -16.36
CA VAL A 66 8.01 -0.12 -15.08
C VAL A 66 6.51 -0.40 -15.06
N ILE A 67 6.14 -1.66 -14.87
CA ILE A 67 4.75 -2.12 -14.93
C ILE A 67 4.37 -2.79 -13.60
N GLY A 68 3.20 -2.41 -13.11
CA GLY A 68 2.57 -2.99 -11.93
C GLY A 68 3.39 -2.81 -10.64
N GLY A 69 3.35 -3.81 -9.78
CA GLY A 69 3.98 -3.80 -8.47
C GLY A 69 3.03 -3.41 -7.36
N ASN A 70 3.48 -3.64 -6.13
CA ASN A 70 2.71 -3.37 -4.92
C ASN A 70 3.33 -2.17 -4.20
N GLY A 71 2.49 -1.18 -3.89
CA GLY A 71 2.86 0.05 -3.15
C GLY A 71 2.20 0.13 -1.77
N HIS A 72 1.50 -0.92 -1.33
CA HIS A 72 0.82 -0.96 -0.05
C HIS A 72 1.82 -1.12 1.09
N ASN A 73 1.79 -0.17 2.00
CA ASN A 73 2.60 -0.19 3.21
C ASN A 73 1.71 -0.52 4.41
N GLU A 74 1.81 -1.75 4.93
CA GLU A 74 1.02 -2.24 6.08
C GLU A 74 1.19 -1.37 7.35
N SER A 75 2.27 -0.58 7.44
CA SER A 75 2.55 0.28 8.60
C SER A 75 1.80 1.61 8.61
N ASN A 76 1.07 1.98 7.54
CA ASN A 76 0.34 3.25 7.46
C ASN A 76 -1.06 3.09 6.85
N PRO A 77 -2.07 2.66 7.65
CA PRO A 77 -3.43 2.39 7.18
C PRO A 77 -4.23 3.63 6.71
N SER A 78 -3.67 4.83 6.85
CA SER A 78 -4.32 6.11 6.49
C SER A 78 -4.13 6.51 5.02
N ALA A 79 -3.22 5.87 4.29
CA ALA A 79 -3.06 6.13 2.86
C ALA A 79 -3.92 5.11 2.10
N HIS A 80 -4.97 5.57 1.40
CA HIS A 80 -5.59 4.82 0.31
C HIS A 80 -4.50 4.52 -0.73
N THR A 81 -3.77 3.43 -0.51
CA THR A 81 -2.72 2.94 -1.39
C THR A 81 -3.31 1.75 -2.11
N ASP A 82 -3.47 1.88 -3.42
CA ASP A 82 -3.86 0.76 -4.26
C ASP A 82 -2.89 -0.41 -3.99
N CYS A 83 -3.44 -1.58 -3.64
CA CYS A 83 -2.64 -2.78 -3.35
C CYS A 83 -1.75 -3.22 -4.52
N TYR A 84 -2.04 -2.71 -5.71
CA TYR A 84 -1.32 -2.96 -6.95
C TYR A 84 -1.41 -1.74 -7.86
N SER A 85 -0.29 -1.30 -8.44
CA SER A 85 -0.27 -0.18 -9.38
C SER A 85 -0.89 -0.60 -10.71
N SER A 86 -1.84 0.19 -11.22
CA SER A 86 -2.38 0.06 -12.59
C SER A 86 -1.68 0.98 -13.59
N THR A 87 -0.78 1.84 -13.12
CA THR A 87 -0.09 2.85 -13.93
C THR A 87 1.25 2.33 -14.43
N ILE A 88 1.52 2.55 -15.71
CA ILE A 88 2.86 2.32 -16.30
C ILE A 88 3.70 3.56 -16.07
N TYR A 89 4.85 3.37 -15.41
CA TYR A 89 5.85 4.42 -15.26
C TYR A 89 6.98 4.22 -16.27
N ALA A 90 7.42 5.30 -16.87
CA ALA A 90 8.50 5.28 -17.85
C ALA A 90 9.62 6.22 -17.40
N PHE A 91 10.84 5.74 -17.51
CA PHE A 91 12.05 6.47 -17.16
C PHE A 91 12.92 6.64 -18.40
N ASP A 92 13.15 7.90 -18.76
CA ASP A 92 14.08 8.27 -19.81
C ASP A 92 15.51 8.08 -19.32
N VAL A 93 16.24 7.10 -19.87
CA VAL A 93 17.61 6.82 -19.45
C VAL A 93 18.57 7.95 -19.86
N SER A 94 18.31 8.61 -21.00
CA SER A 94 19.14 9.72 -21.49
C SER A 94 18.91 10.98 -20.67
N CYS A 95 17.66 11.24 -20.29
CA CYS A 95 17.25 12.49 -19.62
C CYS A 95 17.11 12.38 -18.11
N GLN A 96 17.19 11.17 -17.57
CA GLN A 96 17.00 10.88 -16.16
C GLN A 96 15.69 11.46 -15.61
N GLU A 97 14.63 11.36 -16.41
CA GLU A 97 13.31 11.92 -16.11
C GLU A 97 12.24 10.83 -16.12
N TRP A 98 11.34 10.89 -15.15
CA TRP A 98 10.19 9.99 -15.04
C TRP A 98 8.93 10.64 -15.63
N PHE A 99 8.12 9.85 -16.30
CA PHE A 99 6.80 10.26 -16.76
C PHE A 99 5.81 9.07 -16.74
N PRO A 100 4.54 9.30 -16.40
CA PRO A 100 3.52 8.26 -16.46
C PRO A 100 3.03 8.06 -17.90
N ILE A 101 2.78 6.81 -18.29
CA ILE A 101 2.12 6.47 -19.55
C ILE A 101 0.66 6.14 -19.24
N LYS A 102 -0.27 6.87 -19.87
CA LYS A 102 -1.71 6.62 -19.72
C LYS A 102 -2.14 5.51 -20.68
N VAL A 103 -2.66 4.41 -20.14
CA VAL A 103 -3.17 3.28 -20.93
C VAL A 103 -4.69 3.29 -20.89
N LYS A 104 -5.33 2.79 -21.96
CA LYS A 104 -6.81 2.71 -22.05
C LYS A 104 -7.39 1.59 -21.20
N GLU A 105 -6.64 0.51 -20.95
CA GLU A 105 -7.06 -0.70 -20.25
C GLU A 105 -6.28 -0.89 -18.94
N ASN A 106 -6.42 0.08 -18.01
CA ASN A 106 -5.65 0.10 -16.76
C ASN A 106 -5.91 -1.12 -15.84
N GLU A 107 -7.09 -1.75 -15.91
CA GLU A 107 -7.44 -2.89 -15.03
C GLU A 107 -6.60 -4.15 -15.30
N LEU A 108 -6.11 -4.35 -16.52
CA LEU A 108 -5.26 -5.49 -16.85
C LEU A 108 -3.85 -5.35 -16.26
N LEU A 109 -3.42 -4.15 -15.87
CA LEU A 109 -2.06 -3.86 -15.42
C LEU A 109 -1.91 -3.83 -13.90
N ALA A 110 -3.04 -3.83 -13.19
CA ALA A 110 -3.14 -3.92 -11.74
C ALA A 110 -2.68 -5.30 -11.22
N ARG A 111 -1.37 -5.55 -11.15
CA ARG A 111 -0.77 -6.84 -10.75
C ARG A 111 0.65 -6.69 -10.19
N TYR A 112 1.11 -7.66 -9.41
CA TYR A 112 2.52 -7.77 -8.98
C TYR A 112 3.05 -9.20 -9.15
N GLY A 113 4.37 -9.38 -9.09
CA GLY A 113 5.01 -10.70 -9.20
C GLY A 113 4.88 -11.36 -10.58
N HIS A 114 4.63 -10.55 -11.61
CA HIS A 114 4.57 -10.98 -13.01
C HIS A 114 5.96 -10.90 -13.65
N VAL A 115 6.12 -11.57 -14.78
CA VAL A 115 7.32 -11.46 -15.62
C VAL A 115 7.07 -10.45 -16.72
N ALA A 116 8.02 -9.57 -17.00
CA ALA A 116 8.01 -8.75 -18.21
C ALA A 116 9.24 -9.02 -19.07
N VAL A 117 9.02 -9.16 -20.38
CA VAL A 117 10.08 -9.40 -21.36
C VAL A 117 9.92 -8.46 -22.54
N THR A 118 11.01 -7.86 -23.00
CA THR A 118 11.03 -7.06 -24.23
C THR A 118 11.36 -7.96 -25.42
N SER A 119 10.52 -7.95 -26.45
CA SER A 119 10.76 -8.67 -27.71
C SER A 119 10.12 -7.92 -28.87
N ASP A 120 10.81 -7.85 -30.01
CA ASP A 120 10.33 -7.21 -31.25
C ASP A 120 9.72 -5.81 -31.06
N ASP A 121 10.35 -4.95 -30.25
CA ASP A 121 9.86 -3.59 -29.96
C ASP A 121 8.53 -3.54 -29.18
N HIS A 122 8.22 -4.60 -28.45
CA HIS A 122 7.08 -4.69 -27.55
C HIS A 122 7.53 -5.19 -26.18
N VAL A 123 6.76 -4.86 -25.14
CA VAL A 123 6.93 -5.43 -23.80
C VAL A 123 5.77 -6.39 -23.53
N PHE A 124 6.09 -7.64 -23.21
CA PHE A 124 5.10 -8.67 -22.87
C PHE A 124 5.11 -8.90 -21.38
N VAL A 125 3.95 -8.77 -20.74
CA VAL A 125 3.73 -9.03 -19.33
C VAL A 125 2.98 -10.34 -19.19
N ILE A 126 3.56 -11.29 -18.45
CA ILE A 126 3.08 -12.67 -18.35
C ILE A 126 2.71 -12.98 -16.90
N GLY A 127 1.46 -13.36 -16.70
CA GLY A 127 0.91 -13.79 -15.41
C GLY A 127 0.98 -12.73 -14.31
N GLY A 128 1.19 -13.17 -13.08
CA GLY A 128 1.21 -12.33 -11.88
C GLY A 128 0.02 -12.57 -10.96
N PHE A 129 -0.16 -11.67 -9.99
CA PHE A 129 -1.19 -11.78 -8.98
C PHE A 129 -1.89 -10.43 -8.73
N ASN A 130 -3.21 -10.46 -8.66
CA ASN A 130 -4.07 -9.31 -8.33
C ASN A 130 -5.19 -9.66 -7.33
N GLY A 131 -5.01 -10.75 -6.57
CA GLY A 131 -6.05 -11.43 -5.79
C GLY A 131 -6.32 -12.84 -6.30
N ARG A 132 -5.98 -13.13 -7.56
CA ARG A 132 -5.92 -14.46 -8.18
C ARG A 132 -4.62 -14.61 -8.97
N MET A 133 -4.18 -15.86 -9.15
CA MET A 133 -3.07 -16.15 -10.06
C MET A 133 -3.53 -15.93 -11.51
N LEU A 134 -2.78 -15.15 -12.26
CA LEU A 134 -3.07 -14.79 -13.64
C LEU A 134 -2.24 -15.67 -14.60
N ASN A 135 -2.85 -16.07 -15.71
CA ASN A 135 -2.26 -16.90 -16.76
C ASN A 135 -2.33 -16.22 -18.14
N ASP A 136 -2.57 -14.91 -18.16
CA ASP A 136 -2.70 -14.08 -19.34
C ASP A 136 -1.34 -13.50 -19.78
N VAL A 137 -1.33 -13.01 -21.02
CA VAL A 137 -0.19 -12.32 -21.62
C VAL A 137 -0.67 -10.97 -22.15
N VAL A 138 -0.16 -9.88 -21.57
CA VAL A 138 -0.48 -8.51 -21.96
C VAL A 138 0.68 -7.96 -22.79
N ARG A 139 0.38 -7.43 -23.97
CA ARG A 139 1.38 -6.83 -24.85
C ARG A 139 1.26 -5.30 -24.82
N PHE A 140 2.29 -4.64 -24.30
CA PHE A 140 2.50 -3.21 -24.42
C PHE A 140 3.19 -2.89 -25.76
N LYS A 141 2.50 -2.10 -26.59
CA LYS A 141 3.01 -1.61 -27.88
C LYS A 141 3.34 -0.11 -27.74
N PRO A 142 4.61 0.31 -27.93
CA PRO A 142 4.96 1.72 -28.02
C PRO A 142 4.22 2.46 -29.13
N ALA A 143 4.11 3.78 -29.01
CA ALA A 143 3.54 4.61 -30.06
C ALA A 143 4.38 4.60 -31.35
N ASP A 144 3.69 4.68 -32.49
CA ASP A 144 4.32 4.79 -33.80
C ASP A 144 4.47 6.26 -34.19
N CYS A 145 5.71 6.74 -34.25
CA CYS A 145 6.04 8.11 -34.67
C CYS A 145 5.47 8.43 -36.06
N LYS A 146 5.41 7.46 -36.97
CA LYS A 146 4.96 7.68 -38.36
C LYS A 146 3.48 8.06 -38.47
N ALA A 147 2.68 7.78 -37.44
CA ALA A 147 1.27 8.16 -37.40
C ALA A 147 1.06 9.66 -37.16
N ILE A 148 2.09 10.38 -36.71
CA ILE A 148 2.00 11.78 -36.30
C ILE A 148 2.52 12.69 -37.41
N ARG A 149 1.67 13.60 -37.87
CA ARG A 149 2.02 14.60 -38.89
C ARG A 149 2.34 15.97 -38.28
N ASP A 150 1.90 16.20 -37.05
CA ASP A 150 2.09 17.47 -36.36
C ASP A 150 3.47 17.54 -35.67
N PRO A 151 4.29 18.57 -35.95
CA PRO A 151 5.65 18.68 -35.42
C PRO A 151 5.72 18.76 -33.89
N GLU A 152 4.79 19.47 -33.26
CA GLU A 152 4.80 19.68 -31.81
C GLU A 152 4.31 18.42 -31.08
N LYS A 153 3.27 17.76 -31.59
CA LYS A 153 2.83 16.44 -31.08
C LYS A 153 3.91 15.37 -31.27
N CYS A 154 4.68 15.44 -32.35
CA CYS A 154 5.80 14.51 -32.58
C CYS A 154 6.88 14.67 -31.49
N ARG A 155 7.26 15.90 -31.17
CA ARG A 155 8.29 16.20 -30.16
C ARG A 155 7.84 15.90 -28.73
N LEU A 156 6.55 16.02 -28.44
CA LEU A 156 5.96 15.78 -27.12
C LEU A 156 5.56 14.32 -26.87
N MET A 157 5.81 13.41 -27.83
CA MET A 157 5.42 12.01 -27.72
C MET A 157 6.20 11.28 -26.62
N LYS A 158 5.48 10.70 -25.64
CA LYS A 158 6.06 9.98 -24.51
C LYS A 158 5.49 8.57 -24.28
N ASP A 159 4.74 8.00 -25.22
CA ASP A 159 4.12 6.66 -25.03
C ASP A 159 5.07 5.53 -25.44
N GLY A 160 6.14 5.32 -24.67
CA GLY A 160 7.06 4.19 -24.82
C GLY A 160 8.04 4.26 -26.01
N THR A 161 8.04 5.37 -26.76
CA THR A 161 8.99 5.66 -27.85
C THR A 161 9.31 7.15 -27.89
N LYS A 162 10.55 7.50 -28.26
CA LYS A 162 10.96 8.88 -28.53
C LYS A 162 10.88 9.17 -30.02
N CYS A 163 10.27 10.30 -30.37
CA CYS A 163 10.13 10.74 -31.75
C CYS A 163 10.86 12.07 -32.00
N ILE A 164 11.34 12.25 -33.22
CA ILE A 164 11.92 13.49 -33.73
C ILE A 164 11.28 13.84 -35.08
N TYR A 165 10.98 15.12 -35.26
CA TYR A 165 10.42 15.63 -36.50
C TYR A 165 11.54 16.14 -37.40
N VAL A 166 11.80 15.45 -38.51
CA VAL A 166 12.88 15.76 -39.46
C VAL A 166 12.34 15.64 -40.88
N ALA A 167 12.73 16.58 -41.76
CA ALA A 167 12.34 16.55 -43.18
C ALA A 167 10.81 16.40 -43.43
N LYS A 168 9.99 17.13 -42.65
CA LYS A 168 8.51 17.07 -42.70
C LYS A 168 7.92 15.69 -42.36
N GLN A 169 8.66 14.84 -41.67
CA GLN A 169 8.22 13.53 -41.23
C GLN A 169 8.57 13.30 -39.75
N CYS A 170 7.64 12.73 -38.99
CA CYS A 170 7.90 12.28 -37.65
C CYS A 170 8.53 10.89 -37.69
N THR A 171 9.75 10.76 -37.18
CA THR A 171 10.53 9.53 -37.19
C THR A 171 10.99 9.18 -35.78
N ARG A 172 11.27 7.90 -35.54
CA ARG A 172 11.74 7.45 -34.24
C ARG A 172 13.20 7.82 -34.03
N VAL A 173 13.54 8.28 -32.82
CA VAL A 173 14.92 8.53 -32.40
C VAL A 173 15.67 7.20 -32.34
N GLN A 174 16.63 7.03 -33.24
CA GLN A 174 17.59 5.94 -33.20
C GLN A 174 18.76 6.30 -32.28
N PRO A 175 19.16 5.42 -31.33
CA PRO A 175 20.17 5.73 -30.31
C PRO A 175 21.61 5.97 -30.84
N PHE A 176 21.85 5.83 -32.14
CA PHE A 176 23.19 5.81 -32.74
C PHE A 176 23.29 6.67 -34.02
N VAL A 177 22.31 7.54 -34.27
CA VAL A 177 22.30 8.43 -35.43
C VAL A 177 22.52 9.87 -34.96
N SER A 178 23.53 10.54 -35.52
CA SER A 178 23.74 11.97 -35.33
C SER A 178 22.85 12.76 -36.29
N TYR A 179 21.85 13.46 -35.76
CA TYR A 179 20.89 14.24 -36.57
C TYR A 179 21.41 15.64 -36.93
N ALA A 180 22.68 15.94 -36.63
CA ALA A 180 23.26 17.28 -36.77
C ALA A 180 23.80 17.59 -38.19
N SER A 181 24.05 16.60 -39.06
CA SER A 181 24.86 16.78 -40.28
C SER A 181 24.10 16.93 -41.61
N THR A 182 22.76 16.96 -41.63
CA THR A 182 21.96 17.09 -42.86
C THR A 182 21.11 18.36 -42.99
N PHE A 183 21.34 19.38 -42.17
CA PHE A 183 20.62 20.66 -42.30
C PHE A 183 21.40 21.66 -43.15
N SER A 184 21.13 21.71 -44.46
CA SER A 184 21.40 22.89 -45.26
C SER A 184 20.43 24.00 -44.87
N LEU A 185 20.95 25.07 -44.30
CA LEU A 185 20.21 26.29 -43.96
C LEU A 185 19.57 26.92 -45.21
N SER A 186 18.25 27.03 -45.22
CA SER A 186 17.57 28.16 -45.84
C SER A 186 16.98 29.04 -44.73
N LYS A 187 17.35 30.32 -44.73
CA LYS A 187 16.91 31.37 -43.81
C LYS A 187 15.39 31.31 -43.53
N ASN A 188 15.02 31.58 -42.28
CA ASN A 188 13.68 31.60 -41.66
C ASN A 188 13.20 30.30 -41.01
N GLU A 189 13.91 29.88 -39.96
CA GLU A 189 13.36 29.27 -38.73
C GLU A 189 14.53 29.05 -37.77
N GLU A 190 14.50 29.64 -36.57
CA GLU A 190 15.52 29.40 -35.55
C GLU A 190 15.51 27.93 -35.14
N VAL A 191 16.63 27.26 -35.42
CA VAL A 191 16.92 25.88 -35.04
C VAL A 191 17.08 25.81 -33.53
N LYS A 192 16.04 25.40 -32.80
CA LYS A 192 16.23 24.76 -31.49
C LYS A 192 16.76 23.36 -31.74
N GLY A 193 17.99 23.12 -31.29
CA GLY A 193 18.68 21.84 -31.39
C GLY A 193 17.86 20.68 -30.84
N GLY A 194 18.26 19.46 -31.21
CA GLY A 194 17.66 18.21 -30.75
C GLY A 194 17.54 18.09 -29.23
N PRO A 195 16.85 17.06 -28.72
CA PRO A 195 16.30 17.03 -27.36
C PRO A 195 17.41 17.16 -26.32
N THR A 196 17.64 18.40 -25.86
CA THR A 196 18.41 18.67 -24.66
C THR A 196 17.54 18.25 -23.50
N CYS A 197 17.87 17.10 -22.91
CA CYS A 197 17.33 16.66 -21.64
C CYS A 197 17.30 17.83 -20.66
N GLY A 198 16.15 18.02 -19.99
CA GLY A 198 15.89 19.16 -19.13
C GLY A 198 17.01 19.38 -18.12
N ILE A 199 17.89 20.33 -18.42
CA ILE A 199 18.88 20.80 -17.49
C ILE A 199 18.11 21.51 -16.37
N SER A 200 17.92 20.80 -15.28
CA SER A 200 17.76 21.39 -13.95
C SER A 200 19.07 22.12 -13.62
N GLN A 201 19.24 23.33 -14.15
CA GLN A 201 20.07 24.33 -13.51
C GLN A 201 19.17 25.15 -12.60
N ARG A 202 19.21 24.81 -11.31
CA ARG A 202 18.94 25.81 -10.28
C ARG A 202 20.04 26.85 -10.36
N LYS A 203 19.72 28.00 -10.96
CA LYS A 203 20.22 29.30 -10.51
C LYS A 203 19.05 30.26 -10.63
N TYR A 204 18.72 30.87 -9.49
CA TYR A 204 17.69 31.88 -9.34
C TYR A 204 17.74 32.89 -10.50
N GLY A 205 16.65 32.99 -11.24
CA GLY A 205 16.52 33.88 -12.40
C GLY A 205 15.09 33.84 -12.90
N TYR A 206 14.25 34.70 -12.34
CA TYR A 206 12.94 34.99 -12.90
C TYR A 206 13.12 35.50 -14.33
N SER A 207 12.59 34.79 -15.32
CA SER A 207 12.34 35.32 -16.65
C SER A 207 10.96 34.87 -17.12
N CYS A 208 10.20 35.86 -17.59
CA CYS A 208 8.77 35.82 -17.82
C CYS A 208 8.38 34.81 -18.90
N GLY A 209 7.67 33.75 -18.51
CA GLY A 209 6.77 33.04 -19.41
C GLY A 209 5.42 33.75 -19.43
N GLU A 210 4.87 33.95 -20.63
CA GLU A 210 3.52 34.43 -20.86
C GLU A 210 2.50 33.63 -20.03
N ARG A 211 2.11 34.20 -18.88
CA ARG A 211 0.84 33.89 -18.24
C ARG A 211 -0.23 34.69 -18.97
N LYS A 212 -1.21 33.99 -19.52
CA LYS A 212 -2.41 34.59 -20.14
C LYS A 212 -3.42 35.19 -19.13
N ASP A 213 -2.98 35.56 -17.94
CA ASP A 213 -3.79 36.27 -16.93
C ASP A 213 -2.87 37.08 -15.99
N TYR A 214 -2.26 38.15 -16.50
CA TYR A 214 -1.75 39.23 -15.65
C TYR A 214 -2.81 40.34 -15.66
N PRO A 215 -3.21 40.93 -14.51
CA PRO A 215 -4.07 42.10 -14.52
C PRO A 215 -3.32 43.22 -15.26
N THR A 216 -3.67 43.47 -16.52
CA THR A 216 -3.05 44.54 -17.33
C THR A 216 -3.44 45.95 -16.85
N ASP A 217 -4.28 46.03 -15.82
CA ASP A 217 -4.74 47.26 -15.20
C ASP A 217 -3.94 47.56 -13.94
N CYS A 218 -3.12 48.62 -14.00
CA CYS A 218 -2.34 49.09 -12.85
C CYS A 218 -3.26 49.43 -11.66
N LYS A 219 -4.50 49.88 -11.91
CA LYS A 219 -5.40 50.39 -10.87
C LYS A 219 -5.88 49.34 -9.87
N VAL A 220 -5.79 48.05 -10.22
CA VAL A 220 -6.25 46.95 -9.36
C VAL A 220 -5.28 46.68 -8.20
N GLN A 221 -4.00 47.05 -8.36
CA GLN A 221 -2.99 46.75 -7.37
C GLN A 221 -3.09 47.70 -6.18
N LYS A 222 -3.19 47.12 -4.97
CA LYS A 222 -3.29 47.88 -3.73
C LYS A 222 -1.93 48.17 -3.14
N THR A 223 -0.88 47.41 -3.46
CA THR A 223 0.46 47.61 -2.87
C THR A 223 1.51 48.01 -3.89
N CYS A 224 2.55 48.73 -3.42
CA CYS A 224 3.71 49.09 -4.24
C CYS A 224 4.42 47.85 -4.82
N SER A 225 4.53 46.78 -4.04
CA SER A 225 5.14 45.51 -4.47
C SER A 225 4.36 44.84 -5.60
N GLU A 226 3.04 44.83 -5.52
CA GLU A 226 2.20 44.23 -6.57
C GLU A 226 2.18 45.09 -7.83
N CYS A 227 2.18 46.42 -7.68
CA CYS A 227 2.26 47.37 -8.78
C CYS A 227 3.50 47.13 -9.66
N GLN A 228 4.63 46.82 -9.04
CA GLN A 228 5.89 46.52 -9.73
C GLN A 228 5.88 45.19 -10.48
N LEU A 229 5.00 44.26 -10.08
CA LEU A 229 4.91 42.93 -10.70
C LEU A 229 4.07 42.92 -11.97
N VAL A 230 3.21 43.93 -12.21
CA VAL A 230 2.28 43.99 -13.37
C VAL A 230 2.99 44.15 -14.72
N GLY A 231 4.21 44.69 -14.74
CA GLY A 231 5.04 44.85 -15.93
C GLY A 231 5.51 46.30 -16.14
N PRO A 232 6.26 46.58 -17.22
CA PRO A 232 6.94 47.87 -17.46
C PRO A 232 6.00 49.05 -17.80
N GLY A 233 4.68 48.88 -17.64
CA GLY A 233 3.68 49.91 -17.92
C GLY A 233 3.07 50.57 -16.67
N CYS A 234 3.49 50.16 -15.47
CA CYS A 234 2.95 50.61 -14.19
C CYS A 234 4.06 51.18 -13.29
N GLY A 235 3.72 52.15 -12.45
CA GLY A 235 4.57 52.66 -11.38
C GLY A 235 3.74 53.09 -10.17
N TRP A 236 4.37 53.05 -8.99
CA TRP A 236 3.72 53.40 -7.73
C TRP A 236 3.86 54.90 -7.45
N CYS A 237 2.74 55.55 -7.13
CA CYS A 237 2.73 56.93 -6.66
C CYS A 237 2.44 56.96 -5.16
N ASP A 238 3.41 57.42 -4.37
CA ASP A 238 3.26 57.63 -2.93
C ASP A 238 2.43 58.89 -2.64
N ASP A 239 1.54 58.84 -1.65
CA ASP A 239 0.66 59.96 -1.32
C ASP A 239 1.38 61.10 -0.56
N GLY A 240 2.60 60.87 -0.08
CA GLY A 240 3.42 61.84 0.66
C GLY A 240 3.15 61.86 2.16
N THR A 241 2.29 61.00 2.69
CA THR A 241 1.99 60.94 4.14
C THR A 241 3.11 60.28 4.95
N GLY A 242 4.05 59.61 4.28
CA GLY A 242 5.13 58.87 4.95
C GLY A 242 4.65 57.62 5.69
N THR A 243 3.48 57.10 5.31
CA THR A 243 2.88 55.89 5.89
C THR A 243 2.89 54.70 4.92
N GLY A 244 3.29 54.91 3.67
CA GLY A 244 3.29 53.90 2.61
C GLY A 244 2.04 53.85 1.74
N LEU A 245 1.06 54.72 2.01
CA LEU A 245 -0.14 54.86 1.19
C LEU A 245 0.19 55.39 -0.21
N GLY A 246 -0.55 54.91 -1.19
CA GLY A 246 -0.34 55.33 -2.57
C GLY A 246 -1.29 54.66 -3.57
N ALA A 247 -1.01 54.90 -4.85
CA ALA A 247 -1.78 54.34 -5.95
C ALA A 247 -0.85 53.84 -7.05
N CYS A 248 -1.21 52.70 -7.64
CA CYS A 248 -0.54 52.18 -8.82
C CYS A 248 -1.12 52.82 -10.09
N LEU A 249 -0.29 53.54 -10.84
CA LEU A 249 -0.69 54.29 -12.02
C LEU A 249 0.07 53.80 -13.27
N HIS A 250 -0.54 53.96 -14.44
CA HIS A 250 0.18 53.73 -15.70
C HIS A 250 1.26 54.79 -15.90
N GLY A 251 2.46 54.38 -16.32
CA GLY A 251 3.57 55.30 -16.51
C GLY A 251 4.83 54.63 -17.04
N SER A 252 5.89 55.41 -17.12
CA SER A 252 7.23 54.98 -17.51
C SER A 252 8.23 55.33 -16.42
N GLU A 253 9.51 55.01 -16.64
CA GLU A 253 10.60 55.32 -15.71
C GLU A 253 10.68 56.80 -15.34
N SER A 254 10.33 57.71 -16.25
CA SER A 254 10.45 59.15 -16.03
C SER A 254 9.25 59.78 -15.33
N SER A 255 8.03 59.28 -15.58
CA SER A 255 6.81 59.90 -15.08
C SER A 255 5.56 59.01 -15.25
N PRO A 256 4.50 59.27 -14.47
CA PRO A 256 3.18 58.73 -14.76
C PRO A 256 2.69 59.24 -16.13
N ARG A 257 1.87 58.44 -16.82
CA ARG A 257 1.27 58.79 -18.11
C ARG A 257 0.49 60.11 -18.07
N ASN A 258 0.00 60.49 -16.89
CA ASN A 258 -0.53 61.82 -16.61
C ASN A 258 0.29 62.48 -15.48
N ALA A 259 1.20 63.38 -15.86
CA ALA A 259 2.18 63.98 -14.96
C ALA A 259 1.56 64.83 -13.83
N THR A 260 0.28 65.25 -13.94
CA THR A 260 -0.40 65.97 -12.86
C THR A 260 -0.89 65.07 -11.73
N MET A 261 -0.90 63.74 -11.92
CA MET A 261 -1.41 62.79 -10.93
C MET A 261 -0.37 62.37 -9.88
N CYS A 262 0.93 62.56 -10.14
CA CYS A 262 1.98 62.27 -9.17
C CYS A 262 3.17 63.21 -9.37
N ALA A 263 3.69 63.77 -8.29
CA ALA A 263 4.95 64.52 -8.35
C ALA A 263 6.12 63.56 -8.64
N ALA A 264 7.11 64.00 -9.43
CA ALA A 264 8.26 63.18 -9.80
C ALA A 264 9.03 62.63 -8.58
N GLU A 265 9.09 63.40 -7.48
CA GLU A 265 9.75 63.00 -6.22
C GLU A 265 9.02 61.87 -5.46
N ARG A 266 7.75 61.61 -5.80
CA ARG A 266 6.89 60.58 -5.19
C ARG A 266 6.57 59.43 -6.15
N TRP A 267 7.23 59.42 -7.32
CA TRP A 267 7.04 58.42 -8.37
C TRP A 267 8.09 57.32 -8.26
N TYR A 268 7.62 56.08 -8.15
CA TYR A 268 8.44 54.90 -7.90
C TYR A 268 8.18 53.84 -8.98
N TYR A 269 8.98 53.88 -10.04
CA TYR A 269 8.87 52.95 -11.18
C TYR A 269 9.60 51.62 -10.92
N THR A 270 10.89 51.65 -10.57
CA THR A 270 11.71 50.46 -10.24
C THR A 270 12.23 50.46 -8.80
N GLY A 271 11.91 51.50 -8.02
CA GLY A 271 12.29 51.66 -6.61
C GLY A 271 11.09 51.57 -5.66
N GLN A 272 11.32 51.48 -4.35
CA GLN A 272 10.25 51.48 -3.34
C GLN A 272 10.33 52.74 -2.46
N PRO A 273 9.18 53.26 -1.97
CA PRO A 273 9.18 54.28 -0.94
C PRO A 273 9.95 53.81 0.30
N LYS A 274 10.65 54.75 0.97
CA LYS A 274 11.40 54.45 2.21
C LYS A 274 10.51 53.94 3.35
N CYS A 275 9.23 54.28 3.31
CA CYS A 275 8.25 53.83 4.28
C CYS A 275 7.10 53.11 3.60
N GLN A 276 6.80 51.90 4.06
CA GLN A 276 5.71 51.08 3.52
C GLN A 276 4.93 50.38 4.64
N CYS A 277 4.21 51.15 5.45
CA CYS A 277 3.40 50.66 6.57
C CYS A 277 1.91 50.48 6.23
N ASN A 278 1.55 50.47 4.94
CA ASN A 278 0.15 50.36 4.49
C ASN A 278 -0.81 51.39 5.12
N GLY A 279 -0.33 52.57 5.55
CA GLY A 279 -1.18 53.57 6.20
C GLY A 279 -1.44 53.35 7.69
N HIS A 280 -0.82 52.34 8.31
CA HIS A 280 -1.07 51.97 9.71
C HIS A 280 -0.01 52.45 10.70
N SER A 281 1.04 53.12 10.20
CA SER A 281 2.08 53.76 11.00
C SER A 281 2.95 54.66 10.12
N THR A 282 3.78 55.51 10.73
CA THR A 282 4.92 56.17 10.07
C THR A 282 6.20 55.39 10.37
N CYS A 283 7.16 55.40 9.45
CA CYS A 283 8.42 54.69 9.65
C CYS A 283 9.46 55.49 10.41
N ASP A 284 10.36 54.78 11.10
CA ASP A 284 11.60 55.37 11.61
C ASP A 284 12.62 55.66 10.48
N ALA A 285 13.76 56.26 10.83
CA ALA A 285 14.83 56.57 9.87
C ALA A 285 15.42 55.33 9.14
N LYS A 286 15.11 54.11 9.61
CA LYS A 286 15.52 52.84 9.01
C LYS A 286 14.39 52.15 8.23
N GLY A 287 13.22 52.78 8.09
CA GLY A 287 12.07 52.24 7.37
C GLY A 287 11.24 51.23 8.18
N LYS A 288 11.41 51.15 9.50
CA LYS A 288 10.65 50.22 10.36
C LYS A 288 9.31 50.82 10.80
N CYS A 289 8.24 50.04 10.64
CA CYS A 289 6.89 50.40 11.07
C CYS A 289 6.62 50.05 12.54
N ASN A 290 5.91 50.92 13.26
CA ASN A 290 5.33 50.60 14.57
C ASN A 290 3.80 50.49 14.45
N CYS A 291 3.32 49.29 14.11
CA CYS A 291 1.96 49.08 13.61
C CYS A 291 0.85 49.46 14.59
N GLY A 292 -0.05 50.34 14.15
CA GLY A 292 -1.31 50.69 14.80
C GLY A 292 -2.52 49.99 14.18
N HIS A 293 -3.73 50.45 14.51
CA HIS A 293 -5.00 49.98 13.91
C HIS A 293 -5.21 48.45 13.92
N ASN A 294 -4.71 47.77 14.95
CA ASN A 294 -4.79 46.30 15.09
C ASN A 294 -4.14 45.53 13.94
N THR A 295 -3.02 46.03 13.44
CA THR A 295 -2.19 45.37 12.43
C THR A 295 -0.85 44.91 13.00
N ILE A 296 -0.21 43.97 12.33
CA ILE A 296 1.08 43.39 12.70
C ILE A 296 1.92 43.08 11.46
N GLY A 297 3.20 42.80 11.67
CA GLY A 297 4.15 42.45 10.61
C GLY A 297 5.10 43.62 10.28
N PRO A 298 6.09 43.40 9.41
CA PRO A 298 7.11 44.41 9.10
C PRO A 298 6.53 45.67 8.45
N ASN A 299 5.46 45.50 7.66
CA ASN A 299 4.79 46.55 6.88
C ASN A 299 3.35 46.80 7.34
N CYS A 300 2.94 46.25 8.49
CA CYS A 300 1.56 46.34 8.98
C CYS A 300 0.48 45.79 8.02
N GLY A 301 0.86 44.87 7.14
CA GLY A 301 -0.01 44.29 6.11
C GLY A 301 -0.80 43.06 6.57
N THR A 302 -0.86 42.77 7.87
CA THR A 302 -1.64 41.63 8.40
C THR A 302 -2.39 42.06 9.65
N CYS A 303 -3.63 41.60 9.82
CA CYS A 303 -4.37 41.88 11.04
C CYS A 303 -3.76 41.15 12.25
N ALA A 304 -3.75 41.83 13.40
CA ALA A 304 -3.27 41.27 14.66
C ALA A 304 -4.18 40.12 15.13
N PRO A 305 -3.70 39.19 15.99
CA PRO A 305 -4.52 38.10 16.50
C PRO A 305 -5.84 38.60 17.12
N GLY A 306 -6.96 37.98 16.72
CA GLY A 306 -8.30 38.42 17.13
C GLY A 306 -8.95 39.45 16.20
N PHE A 307 -8.29 39.79 15.09
CA PHE A 307 -8.83 40.67 14.06
C PHE A 307 -8.63 40.07 12.66
N PHE A 308 -9.49 40.47 11.71
CA PHE A 308 -9.42 40.05 10.32
C PHE A 308 -9.79 41.16 9.34
N GLY A 309 -9.33 41.03 8.09
CA GLY A 309 -9.64 41.94 7.00
C GLY A 309 -8.48 42.10 6.03
N GLU A 310 -8.59 43.10 5.16
CA GLU A 310 -7.54 43.49 4.22
C GLU A 310 -6.95 44.83 4.70
N PRO A 311 -5.81 44.84 5.41
CA PRO A 311 -5.18 46.07 5.92
C PRO A 311 -4.29 46.77 4.88
N GLU A 312 -4.20 46.25 3.66
CA GLU A 312 -3.35 46.83 2.63
C GLU A 312 -3.83 48.22 2.23
N ASN A 313 -2.88 49.15 2.07
CA ASN A 313 -3.10 50.51 1.58
C ASN A 313 -4.26 51.28 2.25
N GLY A 314 -4.26 51.31 3.58
CA GLY A 314 -5.24 52.05 4.38
C GLY A 314 -6.53 51.30 4.64
N GLY A 315 -6.55 50.00 4.35
CA GLY A 315 -7.63 49.09 4.73
C GLY A 315 -7.82 48.98 6.25
N GLN A 316 -8.79 48.19 6.69
CA GLN A 316 -9.14 48.12 8.11
C GLN A 316 -9.32 46.69 8.60
N CYS A 317 -8.80 46.44 9.80
CA CYS A 317 -8.99 45.19 10.52
C CYS A 317 -10.20 45.30 11.46
N LYS A 318 -11.13 44.35 11.35
CA LYS A 318 -12.31 44.23 12.22
C LYS A 318 -12.09 43.12 13.24
N LYS A 319 -12.69 43.24 14.43
CA LYS A 319 -12.62 42.19 15.45
C LYS A 319 -13.28 40.91 14.94
N CYS A 320 -12.70 39.75 15.24
CA CYS A 320 -13.30 38.46 14.94
C CYS A 320 -14.70 38.34 15.56
N ASP A 321 -15.65 37.79 14.81
CA ASP A 321 -17.04 37.58 15.22
C ASP A 321 -17.31 36.09 15.42
N CYS A 322 -16.76 35.53 16.50
CA CYS A 322 -16.87 34.12 16.87
C CYS A 322 -17.88 33.94 18.01
N TYR A 323 -18.69 32.86 17.97
CA TYR A 323 -19.56 32.50 19.10
C TYR A 323 -18.75 31.91 20.27
N ASP A 324 -17.59 31.33 19.97
CA ASP A 324 -16.62 30.91 20.96
C ASP A 324 -15.79 32.13 21.43
N PRO A 325 -15.88 32.55 22.70
CA PRO A 325 -15.21 33.75 23.20
C PRO A 325 -13.68 33.62 23.28
N ASP A 326 -13.16 32.40 23.39
CA ASP A 326 -11.72 32.13 23.48
C ASP A 326 -11.11 31.82 22.10
N ALA A 327 -11.95 31.77 21.06
CA ALA A 327 -11.50 31.54 19.69
C ALA A 327 -10.84 32.79 19.09
N THR A 328 -9.79 32.53 18.32
CA THR A 328 -9.22 33.52 17.38
C THR A 328 -9.70 33.17 15.97
N CYS A 329 -9.49 34.06 15.00
CA CYS A 329 -9.89 33.81 13.62
C CYS A 329 -8.75 33.98 12.63
N ASN A 330 -8.97 33.49 11.41
CA ASN A 330 -8.09 33.72 10.28
C ASN A 330 -7.99 35.23 9.98
N PRO A 331 -6.78 35.81 9.91
CA PRO A 331 -6.59 37.25 9.77
C PRO A 331 -7.03 37.81 8.41
N GLN A 332 -7.24 36.96 7.40
CA GLN A 332 -7.72 37.37 6.07
C GLN A 332 -9.22 37.12 5.91
N THR A 333 -9.69 35.89 6.18
CA THR A 333 -11.09 35.50 5.91
C THR A 333 -12.05 35.79 7.07
N GLY A 334 -11.54 35.85 8.30
CA GLY A 334 -12.37 35.96 9.50
C GLY A 334 -12.94 34.64 10.02
N ASP A 335 -12.57 33.50 9.42
CA ASP A 335 -13.03 32.18 9.87
C ASP A 335 -12.45 31.83 11.24
N CYS A 336 -13.32 31.49 12.19
CA CYS A 336 -12.96 31.21 13.57
C CYS A 336 -12.30 29.84 13.75
N TYR A 337 -11.26 29.81 14.57
CA TYR A 337 -10.59 28.60 15.02
C TYR A 337 -11.27 28.12 16.32
N CYS A 338 -12.18 27.16 16.20
CA CYS A 338 -12.97 26.66 17.32
C CYS A 338 -12.10 25.95 18.36
N THR A 339 -12.30 26.26 19.64
CA THR A 339 -11.47 25.73 20.73
C THR A 339 -12.05 24.45 21.35
N ALA A 340 -13.30 24.12 21.06
CA ALA A 340 -13.96 22.89 21.51
C ALA A 340 -14.09 21.86 20.38
N LYS A 341 -13.69 20.62 20.63
CA LYS A 341 -13.82 19.52 19.68
C LYS A 341 -15.29 19.22 19.41
N GLY A 342 -15.63 19.05 18.14
CA GLY A 342 -17.00 18.80 17.70
C GLY A 342 -17.81 20.09 17.45
N VAL A 343 -17.19 21.27 17.54
CA VAL A 343 -17.76 22.54 17.09
C VAL A 343 -17.21 22.89 15.71
N THR A 344 -18.06 23.35 14.79
CA THR A 344 -17.71 23.68 13.41
C THR A 344 -18.54 24.85 12.88
N GLY A 345 -18.27 25.29 11.66
CA GLY A 345 -18.81 26.51 11.05
C GLY A 345 -17.82 27.67 11.05
N THR A 346 -18.06 28.69 10.23
CA THR A 346 -17.14 29.83 10.06
C THR A 346 -17.06 30.70 11.32
N LYS A 347 -18.07 30.64 12.19
CA LYS A 347 -18.14 31.35 13.46
C LYS A 347 -18.21 30.42 14.67
N CYS A 348 -17.95 29.13 14.48
CA CYS A 348 -18.11 28.08 15.50
C CYS A 348 -19.56 27.93 15.99
N GLU A 349 -20.50 27.99 15.05
CA GLU A 349 -21.92 28.17 15.33
C GLU A 349 -22.77 26.88 15.26
N LYS A 350 -22.17 25.74 14.96
CA LYS A 350 -22.88 24.45 14.87
C LYS A 350 -22.01 23.29 15.35
N CYS A 351 -22.66 22.19 15.72
CA CYS A 351 -21.94 20.96 16.07
C CYS A 351 -21.59 20.12 14.82
N GLU A 352 -20.50 19.36 14.91
CA GLU A 352 -20.15 18.32 13.94
C GLU A 352 -21.16 17.16 14.00
N PRO A 353 -21.27 16.33 12.94
CA PRO A 353 -22.05 15.10 13.00
C PRO A 353 -21.65 14.22 14.19
N LYS A 354 -22.65 13.63 14.87
CA LYS A 354 -22.53 12.84 16.12
C LYS A 354 -22.34 13.65 17.41
N TYR A 355 -22.20 14.97 17.32
CA TYR A 355 -22.24 15.85 18.47
C TYR A 355 -23.62 16.52 18.59
N TYR A 356 -24.08 16.69 19.84
CA TYR A 356 -25.39 17.27 20.15
C TYR A 356 -25.20 18.50 21.04
N GLY A 357 -25.81 19.61 20.66
CA GLY A 357 -25.64 20.88 21.37
C GLY A 357 -26.06 22.07 20.52
N ASP A 358 -25.83 23.27 21.04
CA ASP A 358 -26.16 24.51 20.36
C ASP A 358 -25.17 25.62 20.79
N PRO A 359 -23.99 25.66 20.15
CA PRO A 359 -22.91 26.56 20.57
C PRO A 359 -23.27 28.04 20.38
N LYS A 360 -24.20 28.38 19.47
CA LYS A 360 -24.71 29.76 19.30
C LYS A 360 -25.34 30.31 20.58
N ASN A 361 -26.00 29.44 21.33
CA ASN A 361 -26.72 29.75 22.56
C ASN A 361 -25.92 29.33 23.81
N GLY A 362 -24.61 29.11 23.67
CA GLY A 362 -23.72 28.73 24.77
C GLY A 362 -23.91 27.29 25.27
N LYS A 363 -24.63 26.43 24.55
CA LYS A 363 -24.75 25.01 24.88
C LYS A 363 -23.59 24.24 24.25
N PRO A 364 -22.73 23.58 25.04
CA PRO A 364 -21.58 22.85 24.49
C PRO A 364 -22.02 21.69 23.61
N CYS A 365 -21.24 21.41 22.57
CA CYS A 365 -21.41 20.23 21.73
C CYS A 365 -20.90 18.99 22.48
N LEU A 366 -21.79 18.05 22.76
CA LEU A 366 -21.52 16.84 23.54
C LEU A 366 -21.54 15.60 22.64
N TYR A 367 -20.56 14.73 22.80
CA TYR A 367 -20.52 13.43 22.12
C TYR A 367 -21.16 12.33 22.98
N ASP A 368 -22.02 11.51 22.38
CA ASP A 368 -22.71 10.40 23.06
C ASP A 368 -21.78 9.19 23.24
N LEU A 369 -21.52 8.83 24.50
CA LEU A 369 -20.76 7.64 24.87
C LEU A 369 -21.74 6.50 25.20
N ALA A 370 -21.83 5.55 24.27
CA ALA A 370 -22.57 4.32 24.53
C ALA A 370 -21.93 3.51 25.68
N VAL A 371 -22.78 3.01 26.58
CA VAL A 371 -22.37 2.17 27.72
C VAL A 371 -21.78 0.85 27.23
N ASP A 372 -20.79 0.33 27.95
CA ASP A 372 -20.01 -0.89 27.66
C ASP A 372 -19.08 -0.79 26.43
N PHE A 373 -18.88 0.42 25.89
CA PHE A 373 -17.91 0.69 24.83
C PHE A 373 -16.75 1.56 25.32
N ILE A 374 -15.57 1.34 24.74
CA ILE A 374 -14.39 2.18 24.93
C ILE A 374 -14.21 3.07 23.71
N PHE A 375 -14.24 4.37 23.90
CA PHE A 375 -14.02 5.36 22.85
C PHE A 375 -12.60 5.89 22.94
N THR A 376 -11.96 6.07 21.78
CA THR A 376 -10.63 6.67 21.68
C THR A 376 -10.70 7.88 20.75
N PHE A 377 -10.36 9.05 21.27
CA PHE A 377 -10.26 10.30 20.54
C PHE A 377 -8.79 10.66 20.39
N LYS A 378 -8.34 10.82 19.15
CA LYS A 378 -7.00 11.32 18.83
C LYS A 378 -7.17 12.75 18.34
N ILE A 379 -6.58 13.71 19.06
CA ILE A 379 -6.60 15.12 18.70
C ILE A 379 -5.16 15.50 18.36
N ASP A 380 -4.91 15.70 17.07
CA ASP A 380 -3.57 15.87 16.50
C ASP A 380 -3.33 17.31 16.03
N THR A 381 -2.09 17.78 16.14
CA THR A 381 -1.67 19.08 15.60
C THR A 381 -1.59 19.10 14.08
N ASP A 382 -1.46 17.95 13.44
CA ASP A 382 -1.34 17.84 11.98
C ASP A 382 -2.66 18.15 11.26
N GLU A 383 -3.80 18.02 11.95
CA GLU A 383 -5.09 18.46 11.43
C GLU A 383 -5.35 19.94 11.76
N VAL A 384 -5.53 20.77 10.72
CA VAL A 384 -5.71 22.24 10.85
C VAL A 384 -6.82 22.63 11.83
N LYS A 385 -7.90 21.84 11.89
CA LYS A 385 -9.06 22.05 12.77
C LYS A 385 -8.80 21.70 14.23
N ASP A 386 -7.82 20.83 14.51
CA ASP A 386 -7.55 20.33 15.87
C ASP A 386 -6.46 21.13 16.57
N LYS A 387 -5.63 21.88 15.82
CA LYS A 387 -4.53 22.72 16.33
C LYS A 387 -4.93 23.71 17.44
N TYR A 388 -6.16 24.21 17.43
CA TYR A 388 -6.65 25.22 18.37
C TYR A 388 -7.56 24.65 19.46
N VAL A 389 -7.80 23.34 19.43
CA VAL A 389 -8.72 22.65 20.34
C VAL A 389 -8.06 22.47 21.71
N LYS A 390 -8.81 22.82 22.75
CA LYS A 390 -8.41 22.76 24.18
C LYS A 390 -9.46 22.11 25.07
N GLU A 391 -10.65 21.83 24.52
CA GLU A 391 -11.79 21.27 25.24
C GLU A 391 -12.51 20.20 24.42
N ILE A 392 -13.03 19.16 25.08
CA ILE A 392 -13.96 18.18 24.51
C ILE A 392 -14.98 17.77 25.57
N ASN A 393 -16.25 17.65 25.16
CA ASN A 393 -17.36 17.36 26.06
C ASN A 393 -18.07 16.07 25.63
N PHE A 394 -18.48 15.27 26.62
CA PHE A 394 -19.15 14.00 26.43
C PHE A 394 -20.39 13.89 27.31
N PHE A 395 -21.31 13.03 26.92
CA PHE A 395 -22.38 12.58 27.80
C PHE A 395 -22.59 11.08 27.71
N SER A 396 -23.16 10.49 28.76
CA SER A 396 -23.54 9.07 28.81
C SER A 396 -24.82 8.92 29.61
N ILE A 397 -25.72 8.06 29.13
CA ILE A 397 -26.98 7.73 29.80
C ILE A 397 -26.96 6.24 30.15
N PRO A 398 -26.69 5.85 31.41
CA PRO A 398 -26.76 4.46 31.84
C PRO A 398 -28.19 3.95 31.83
N THR A 399 -28.43 2.77 31.25
CA THR A 399 -29.78 2.21 31.07
C THR A 399 -30.07 0.99 31.95
N LYS A 400 -29.05 0.29 32.45
CA LYS A 400 -29.25 -0.93 33.25
C LYS A 400 -29.61 -0.58 34.71
N LYS A 401 -30.61 -1.28 35.26
CA LYS A 401 -31.02 -1.17 36.68
C LYS A 401 -30.06 -1.94 37.58
N ASP A 402 -29.87 -1.46 38.81
CA ASP A 402 -29.16 -2.15 39.90
C ASP A 402 -27.74 -2.63 39.56
N THR A 403 -27.10 -2.01 38.58
CA THR A 403 -25.72 -2.29 38.18
C THR A 403 -24.87 -1.04 38.32
N ASP A 404 -23.73 -1.17 39.00
CA ASP A 404 -22.75 -0.11 39.16
C ASP A 404 -22.32 0.48 37.80
N VAL A 405 -22.19 1.81 37.78
CA VAL A 405 -21.67 2.53 36.63
C VAL A 405 -20.19 2.81 36.87
N GLN A 406 -19.35 2.22 36.04
CA GLN A 406 -17.92 2.43 36.11
C GLN A 406 -17.45 3.39 35.02
N PHE A 407 -16.94 4.55 35.45
CA PHE A 407 -16.29 5.53 34.59
C PHE A 407 -14.77 5.30 34.56
N THR A 408 -14.19 5.27 33.37
CA THR A 408 -12.74 5.23 33.18
C THR A 408 -12.33 6.25 32.11
N ILE A 409 -11.27 7.00 32.38
CA ILE A 409 -10.63 7.90 31.40
C ILE A 409 -9.11 7.82 31.49
N VAL A 410 -8.42 7.81 30.35
CA VAL A 410 -6.96 7.82 30.24
C VAL A 410 -6.57 8.89 29.23
N CYS A 411 -5.63 9.76 29.60
CA CYS A 411 -5.11 10.80 28.73
C CYS A 411 -3.63 10.54 28.44
N GLU A 412 -3.30 10.27 27.18
CA GLU A 412 -1.93 10.09 26.71
C GLU A 412 -1.42 11.38 26.07
N GLY A 413 -0.35 11.94 26.64
CA GLY A 413 0.30 13.19 26.18
C GLY A 413 0.73 14.05 27.38
N GLU A 414 1.72 14.94 27.21
CA GLU A 414 2.09 15.94 28.22
C GLU A 414 1.22 17.20 28.07
N SER A 415 -0.09 17.04 28.17
CA SER A 415 -1.05 18.07 27.80
C SER A 415 -1.63 18.86 28.98
N GLY A 416 -1.48 18.36 30.21
CA GLY A 416 -2.04 19.02 31.40
C GLY A 416 -3.57 18.95 31.51
N ALA A 417 -4.22 18.04 30.76
CA ALA A 417 -5.66 17.88 30.70
C ALA A 417 -6.32 17.75 32.08
N LYS A 418 -7.47 18.40 32.25
CA LYS A 418 -8.30 18.29 33.46
C LYS A 418 -9.66 17.71 33.10
N VAL A 419 -10.14 16.79 33.92
CA VAL A 419 -11.43 16.12 33.74
C VAL A 419 -12.35 16.49 34.90
N SER A 420 -13.58 16.87 34.58
CA SER A 420 -14.64 17.07 35.56
C SER A 420 -15.91 16.35 35.11
N ILE A 421 -16.68 15.87 36.10
CA ILE A 421 -17.92 15.12 35.84
C ILE A 421 -19.04 15.75 36.65
N ASN A 422 -20.11 15.99 35.93
CA ASN A 422 -21.36 16.53 36.41
C ASN A 422 -22.46 15.52 36.10
N MET A 423 -23.48 15.45 36.96
CA MET A 423 -24.59 14.54 36.79
C MET A 423 -25.90 15.29 36.91
N THR A 424 -26.81 15.06 35.97
CA THR A 424 -28.18 15.55 35.98
C THR A 424 -29.13 14.35 36.09
N SER A 425 -30.23 14.47 36.84
CA SER A 425 -31.23 13.42 36.96
C SER A 425 -32.62 14.02 37.11
N SER A 426 -33.63 13.35 36.56
CA SER A 426 -35.05 13.73 36.66
C SER A 426 -35.57 13.74 38.11
N VAL A 427 -34.91 13.02 39.04
CA VAL A 427 -35.25 13.02 40.47
C VAL A 427 -35.03 14.39 41.11
N PHE A 428 -34.13 15.19 40.55
CA PHE A 428 -33.82 16.48 41.14
C PHE A 428 -34.80 17.58 40.74
N GLU A 429 -35.62 17.45 39.69
CA GLU A 429 -36.49 18.53 39.16
C GLU A 429 -37.31 19.25 40.25
N GLY A 430 -36.95 20.51 40.58
CA GLY A 430 -37.66 21.35 41.56
C GLY A 430 -36.82 22.25 42.50
N HIS A 431 -35.49 22.33 42.37
CA HIS A 431 -34.57 23.10 43.24
C HIS A 431 -33.52 23.86 42.41
N PRO A 432 -33.22 25.14 42.68
CA PRO A 432 -32.26 25.90 41.87
C PRO A 432 -30.84 25.30 42.01
N GLY A 433 -30.30 24.71 40.94
CA GLY A 433 -28.95 24.12 40.91
C GLY A 433 -28.84 22.65 40.46
N HIS A 434 -29.64 22.21 39.48
CA HIS A 434 -29.85 20.81 39.03
C HIS A 434 -28.66 20.04 38.42
N THR A 435 -27.43 20.30 38.83
CA THR A 435 -26.26 19.54 38.39
C THR A 435 -25.40 19.20 39.59
N GLN A 436 -25.40 17.93 39.98
CA GLN A 436 -24.53 17.46 41.05
C GLN A 436 -23.13 17.23 40.48
N ARG A 437 -22.15 17.94 41.02
CA ARG A 437 -20.75 17.72 40.67
C ARG A 437 -20.27 16.42 41.31
N THR A 438 -20.02 15.40 40.50
CA THR A 438 -19.59 14.09 40.98
C THR A 438 -18.07 13.92 40.94
N LEU A 439 -17.38 14.75 40.14
CA LEU A 439 -15.93 14.83 40.12
C LEU A 439 -15.46 16.28 39.90
N ALA A 440 -14.66 16.79 40.83
CA ALA A 440 -13.95 18.07 40.70
C ALA A 440 -12.83 18.00 39.63
N PRO A 441 -12.34 19.13 39.08
CA PRO A 441 -11.38 19.13 37.99
C PRO A 441 -10.11 18.44 38.45
N THR A 442 -9.88 17.24 37.92
CA THR A 442 -8.79 16.36 38.31
C THR A 442 -7.87 16.18 37.11
N ARG A 443 -6.56 16.20 37.34
CA ARG A 443 -5.57 16.00 36.29
C ARG A 443 -5.71 14.62 35.67
N CYS A 444 -5.71 14.53 34.35
CA CYS A 444 -5.80 13.29 33.60
C CYS A 444 -4.48 13.00 32.90
N ASP A 445 -3.88 11.87 33.28
CA ASP A 445 -2.55 11.45 32.84
C ASP A 445 -2.63 10.00 32.29
N LYS A 446 -1.48 9.45 31.88
CA LYS A 446 -1.35 8.07 31.38
C LYS A 446 -1.78 7.00 32.41
N ASN A 447 -1.75 7.34 33.70
CA ASN A 447 -2.18 6.43 34.77
C ASN A 447 -3.69 6.20 34.78
N GLY A 448 -4.45 7.06 34.11
CA GLY A 448 -5.90 7.01 34.06
C GLY A 448 -6.59 7.41 35.36
N LEU A 449 -7.87 7.69 35.26
CA LEU A 449 -8.78 7.93 36.37
C LEU A 449 -9.95 6.95 36.26
N ARG A 450 -10.27 6.27 37.35
CA ARG A 450 -11.39 5.33 37.45
C ARG A 450 -12.28 5.72 38.62
N ARG A 451 -13.60 5.76 38.39
CA ARG A 451 -14.62 6.02 39.42
C ARG A 451 -15.77 5.04 39.26
N THR A 452 -16.30 4.56 40.38
CA THR A 452 -17.48 3.69 40.40
C THR A 452 -18.59 4.45 41.10
N TYR A 453 -19.74 4.53 40.45
CA TYR A 453 -20.98 5.07 41.00
C TYR A 453 -21.90 3.88 41.30
N VAL A 454 -22.43 3.82 42.51
CA VAL A 454 -23.23 2.69 43.01
C VAL A 454 -24.69 3.15 43.11
N PRO A 455 -25.67 2.42 42.54
CA PRO A 455 -27.07 2.85 42.52
C PRO A 455 -27.72 2.88 43.90
N SER A 456 -27.17 2.16 44.89
CA SER A 456 -27.66 2.17 46.26
C SER A 456 -27.35 3.46 47.02
N ASP A 457 -26.45 4.31 46.52
CA ASP A 457 -26.13 5.59 47.11
C ASP A 457 -27.19 6.62 46.70
N PRO A 458 -27.94 7.24 47.65
CA PRO A 458 -28.97 8.24 47.33
C PRO A 458 -28.46 9.44 46.54
N LEU A 459 -27.13 9.69 46.57
CA LEU A 459 -26.47 10.74 45.79
C LEU A 459 -26.35 10.41 44.30
N TYR A 460 -26.59 9.16 43.88
CA TYR A 460 -26.46 8.72 42.49
C TYR A 460 -27.61 7.81 42.03
N PRO A 461 -28.83 8.36 41.86
CA PRO A 461 -29.93 7.61 41.27
C PRO A 461 -29.69 7.43 39.76
N PHE A 462 -29.58 6.20 39.26
CA PHE A 462 -29.50 5.90 37.81
C PHE A 462 -30.15 4.55 37.48
N GLY A 463 -30.76 4.43 36.30
CA GLY A 463 -31.55 3.26 35.87
C GLY A 463 -32.68 3.66 34.91
N THR A 464 -33.51 2.72 34.43
CA THR A 464 -34.54 3.06 33.42
C THR A 464 -35.65 4.00 33.92
N ASP A 465 -35.81 4.12 35.23
CA ASP A 465 -36.91 4.89 35.83
C ASP A 465 -36.51 6.34 36.11
N THR A 466 -35.23 6.68 35.92
CA THR A 466 -34.67 8.01 36.15
C THR A 466 -33.77 8.41 34.98
N ASN A 467 -34.06 9.52 34.31
CA ASN A 467 -33.25 10.02 33.19
C ASN A 467 -31.96 10.67 33.72
N THR A 468 -31.01 9.83 34.13
CA THR A 468 -29.73 10.29 34.67
C THR A 468 -28.69 10.39 33.56
N THR A 469 -28.11 11.57 33.39
CA THR A 469 -27.09 11.85 32.38
C THR A 469 -25.79 12.25 33.07
N PHE A 470 -24.72 11.54 32.76
CA PHE A 470 -23.36 11.95 33.11
C PHE A 470 -22.85 12.89 32.04
N LEU A 471 -22.37 14.07 32.45
CA LEU A 471 -21.75 15.09 31.61
C LEU A 471 -20.27 15.14 31.97
N VAL A 472 -19.41 14.82 31.02
CA VAL A 472 -17.96 14.80 31.22
C VAL A 472 -17.33 15.92 30.40
N LYS A 473 -16.58 16.79 31.07
CA LYS A 473 -15.80 17.86 30.44
C LYS A 473 -14.32 17.59 30.61
N VAL A 474 -13.59 17.57 29.49
CA VAL A 474 -12.14 17.48 29.46
C VAL A 474 -11.60 18.77 28.85
N ASP A 475 -10.89 19.56 29.64
CA ASP A 475 -10.42 20.88 29.25
C ASP A 475 -8.94 21.11 29.59
N SER A 476 -8.47 22.33 29.29
CA SER A 476 -7.13 22.81 29.65
C SER A 476 -5.99 21.96 29.05
N PHE A 477 -6.25 21.23 27.96
CA PHE A 477 -5.24 20.41 27.32
C PHE A 477 -4.60 21.14 26.13
N THR A 478 -3.37 20.76 25.82
CA THR A 478 -2.69 21.10 24.57
C THR A 478 -2.63 19.87 23.65
N THR A 479 -2.75 20.10 22.35
CA THR A 479 -2.57 19.07 21.32
C THR A 479 -1.08 18.88 21.01
N PRO A 480 -0.62 17.64 20.72
CA PRO A 480 -1.42 16.43 20.53
C PRO A 480 -1.78 15.70 21.83
N ILE A 481 -2.99 15.13 21.88
CA ILE A 481 -3.48 14.31 23.00
C ILE A 481 -4.33 13.15 22.49
N LYS A 482 -4.21 12.00 23.14
CA LYS A 482 -5.12 10.86 22.95
C LYS A 482 -5.91 10.61 24.22
N ILE A 483 -7.24 10.65 24.11
CA ILE A 483 -8.18 10.47 25.21
C ILE A 483 -8.91 9.14 25.00
N GLN A 484 -8.78 8.22 25.95
CA GLN A 484 -9.59 7.00 25.99
C GLN A 484 -10.60 7.13 27.12
N ILE A 485 -11.89 6.96 26.83
CA ILE A 485 -12.97 7.15 27.79
C ILE A 485 -14.01 6.04 27.65
N SER A 486 -14.56 5.59 28.78
CA SER A 486 -15.62 4.58 28.80
C SER A 486 -16.53 4.71 30.02
N PHE A 487 -17.78 4.30 29.81
CA PHE A 487 -18.73 3.96 30.86
C PHE A 487 -19.06 2.49 30.72
N ALA A 488 -18.99 1.71 31.80
CA ALA A 488 -19.32 0.29 31.81
C ALA A 488 -20.41 0.00 32.84
N GLN A 489 -21.42 -0.77 32.43
CA GLN A 489 -22.43 -1.42 33.26
C GLN A 489 -22.36 -2.92 33.01
N SER A 490 -21.19 -3.51 33.25
CA SER A 490 -21.01 -4.95 33.05
C SER A 490 -21.83 -5.72 34.10
N PRO A 491 -22.69 -6.68 33.70
CA PRO A 491 -23.31 -7.58 34.67
C PRO A 491 -22.20 -8.36 35.38
N PRO A 492 -22.37 -8.72 36.66
CA PRO A 492 -21.40 -9.58 37.34
C PRO A 492 -21.24 -10.88 36.55
N ILE A 493 -20.00 -11.26 36.22
CA ILE A 493 -19.71 -12.50 35.50
C ILE A 493 -20.25 -13.68 36.31
N ASN A 494 -21.20 -14.41 35.74
CA ASN A 494 -21.64 -15.68 36.29
C ASN A 494 -20.62 -16.76 35.92
N TRP A 495 -19.59 -16.89 36.77
CA TRP A 495 -18.50 -17.85 36.60
C TRP A 495 -19.00 -19.29 36.41
N VAL A 496 -20.13 -19.66 37.04
CA VAL A 496 -20.71 -20.99 36.91
C VAL A 496 -21.17 -21.25 35.47
N LEU A 497 -21.91 -20.30 34.87
CA LEU A 497 -22.41 -20.43 33.50
C LEU A 497 -21.25 -20.48 32.48
N PHE A 498 -20.19 -19.69 32.68
CA PHE A 498 -19.01 -19.69 31.81
C PHE A 498 -18.32 -21.07 31.77
N PHE A 499 -18.04 -21.67 32.93
CA PHE A 499 -17.36 -22.96 32.99
C PHE A 499 -18.22 -24.12 32.43
N VAL A 500 -19.54 -24.08 32.60
CA VAL A 500 -20.46 -25.09 32.05
C VAL A 500 -20.43 -25.09 30.52
N ILE A 501 -20.54 -23.91 29.89
CA ILE A 501 -20.53 -23.79 28.43
C ILE A 501 -19.16 -24.18 27.86
N PHE A 502 -18.07 -23.72 28.49
CA PHE A 502 -16.71 -24.04 28.06
C PHE A 502 -16.44 -25.56 28.10
N ALA A 503 -16.81 -26.23 29.19
CA ALA A 503 -16.64 -27.67 29.33
C ALA A 503 -17.46 -28.45 28.29
N ALA A 504 -18.71 -28.07 28.04
CA ALA A 504 -19.55 -28.73 27.03
C ALA A 504 -18.93 -28.62 25.63
N CYS A 505 -18.49 -27.43 25.22
CA CYS A 505 -17.83 -27.23 23.92
C CYS A 505 -16.52 -28.01 23.79
N PHE A 506 -15.72 -28.07 24.85
CA PHE A 506 -14.46 -28.81 24.86
C PHE A 506 -14.67 -30.32 24.65
N ILE A 507 -15.66 -30.92 25.31
CA ILE A 507 -16.01 -32.34 25.12
C ILE A 507 -16.47 -32.61 23.69
N VAL A 508 -17.28 -31.74 23.09
CA VAL A 508 -17.72 -31.88 21.69
C VAL A 508 -16.53 -31.86 20.74
N LEU A 509 -15.56 -30.95 20.94
CA LEU A 509 -14.36 -30.88 20.11
C LEU A 509 -13.49 -32.14 20.22
N LEU A 510 -13.36 -32.73 21.42
CA LEU A 510 -12.61 -33.98 21.59
C LEU A 510 -13.26 -35.16 20.86
N VAL A 511 -14.60 -35.25 20.88
CA VAL A 511 -15.33 -36.30 20.15
C VAL A 511 -15.14 -36.15 18.64
N VAL A 512 -15.25 -34.92 18.11
CA VAL A 512 -15.03 -34.64 16.68
C VAL A 512 -13.60 -34.98 16.27
N ALA A 513 -12.61 -34.59 17.08
CA ALA A 513 -11.21 -34.92 16.82
C ALA A 513 -10.97 -36.44 16.80
N GLY A 514 -11.56 -37.18 17.73
CA GLY A 514 -11.48 -38.64 17.77
C GLY A 514 -12.10 -39.32 16.54
N LEU A 515 -13.27 -38.84 16.09
CA LEU A 515 -13.92 -39.33 14.86
C LEU A 515 -13.08 -39.03 13.61
N LEU A 516 -12.57 -37.81 13.47
CA LEU A 516 -11.69 -37.43 12.36
C LEU A 516 -10.40 -38.25 12.35
N TRP A 517 -9.83 -38.53 13.53
CA TRP A 517 -8.66 -39.40 13.65
C TRP A 517 -8.95 -40.83 13.18
N MET A 518 -10.10 -41.41 13.59
CA MET A 518 -10.51 -42.74 13.14
C MET A 518 -10.79 -42.80 11.64
N ILE A 519 -11.43 -41.76 11.07
CA ILE A 519 -11.62 -41.64 9.62
C ILE A 519 -10.27 -41.55 8.91
N LYS A 520 -9.35 -40.72 9.41
CA LYS A 520 -7.99 -40.59 8.86
C LYS A 520 -7.28 -41.94 8.83
N LEU A 521 -7.29 -42.68 9.94
CA LEU A 521 -6.70 -44.03 10.03
C LEU A 521 -7.31 -44.98 8.98
N ARG A 522 -8.64 -44.96 8.81
CA ARG A 522 -9.34 -45.78 7.82
C ARG A 522 -8.96 -45.43 6.38
N VAL A 523 -8.89 -44.13 6.06
CA VAL A 523 -8.53 -43.61 4.74
C VAL A 523 -7.08 -43.90 4.39
N GLU A 524 -6.16 -43.79 5.36
CA GLU A 524 -4.75 -44.13 5.15
C GLU A 524 -4.56 -45.60 4.78
N VAL A 525 -5.26 -46.52 5.47
CA VAL A 525 -5.24 -47.95 5.15
C VAL A 525 -5.85 -48.21 3.76
N TYR A 526 -6.98 -47.59 3.44
CA TYR A 526 -7.62 -47.73 2.13
C TYR A 526 -6.69 -47.26 0.99
N ARG A 527 -6.06 -46.08 1.13
CA ARG A 527 -5.12 -45.56 0.12
C ARG A 527 -3.89 -46.45 -0.06
N ARG A 528 -3.36 -47.03 1.02
CA ARG A 528 -2.22 -47.98 0.95
C ARG A 528 -2.59 -49.23 0.15
N ASN A 529 -3.79 -49.77 0.38
CA ASN A 529 -4.28 -50.92 -0.38
C ASN A 529 -4.47 -50.58 -1.85
N GLN A 530 -5.04 -49.41 -2.17
CA GLN A 530 -5.24 -48.98 -3.55
C GLN A 530 -3.92 -48.84 -4.33
N ARG A 531 -2.90 -48.20 -3.76
CA ARG A 531 -1.57 -48.11 -4.38
C ARG A 531 -0.96 -49.48 -4.66
N ARG A 532 -1.15 -50.42 -3.74
CA ARG A 532 -0.67 -51.79 -3.93
C ARG A 532 -1.39 -52.49 -5.09
N TYR A 533 -2.69 -52.26 -5.28
CA TYR A 533 -3.42 -52.78 -6.44
C TYR A 533 -2.93 -52.14 -7.75
N ASP A 534 -2.75 -50.82 -7.80
CA ASP A 534 -2.27 -50.11 -8.99
C ASP A 534 -0.82 -50.52 -9.35
N GLU A 535 0.06 -50.70 -8.36
CA GLU A 535 1.43 -51.19 -8.55
C GLU A 535 1.42 -52.63 -9.12
N ILE A 536 0.56 -53.50 -8.62
CA ILE A 536 0.38 -54.87 -9.12
C ILE A 536 -0.14 -54.83 -10.57
N GLU A 537 -1.10 -53.97 -10.87
CA GLU A 537 -1.66 -53.82 -12.22
C GLU A 537 -0.63 -53.25 -13.21
N GLN A 538 0.20 -52.29 -12.78
CA GLN A 538 1.33 -51.80 -13.57
C GLN A 538 2.41 -52.86 -13.78
N MET A 539 2.70 -53.71 -12.78
CA MET A 539 3.59 -54.85 -12.96
C MET A 539 3.02 -55.88 -13.94
N ALA A 540 1.70 -56.09 -13.94
CA ALA A 540 1.01 -57.04 -14.82
C ALA A 540 0.81 -56.51 -16.26
N SER A 541 0.68 -55.20 -16.46
CA SER A 541 0.46 -54.55 -17.77
C SER A 541 1.75 -54.20 -18.50
N ARG A 542 2.92 -54.31 -17.85
CA ARG A 542 4.21 -54.25 -18.56
C ARG A 542 4.25 -55.41 -19.57
N PRO A 543 4.48 -55.15 -20.87
CA PRO A 543 4.67 -56.21 -21.83
C PRO A 543 5.94 -56.96 -21.45
N PHE A 544 5.79 -58.15 -20.85
CA PHE A 544 6.88 -59.10 -20.75
C PHE A 544 7.30 -59.39 -22.19
N ALA A 545 8.53 -59.02 -22.56
CA ALA A 545 9.09 -59.34 -23.86
C ALA A 545 8.89 -60.85 -24.10
N SER A 546 8.13 -61.21 -25.15
CA SER A 546 7.90 -62.60 -25.48
C SER A 546 9.24 -63.20 -25.94
N VAL A 547 9.89 -63.97 -25.07
CA VAL A 547 11.04 -64.79 -25.48
C VAL A 547 10.49 -66.00 -26.22
N ARG A 548 10.61 -66.00 -27.54
CA ARG A 548 10.27 -67.14 -28.39
C ARG A 548 11.37 -68.19 -28.21
N LEU A 549 11.07 -69.24 -27.45
CA LEU A 549 11.99 -70.35 -27.22
C LEU A 549 11.96 -71.29 -28.44
N GLU A 550 12.95 -71.17 -29.32
CA GLU A 550 13.13 -72.08 -30.44
C GLU A 550 13.88 -73.33 -29.93
N LEU A 551 13.13 -74.40 -29.67
CA LEU A 551 13.68 -75.69 -29.27
C LEU A 551 14.29 -76.37 -30.50
N ALA A 552 15.59 -76.17 -30.70
CA ALA A 552 16.36 -76.97 -31.64
C ALA A 552 16.54 -78.39 -31.06
N SER A 553 15.55 -79.26 -31.28
CA SER A 553 15.78 -80.69 -31.49
C SER A 553 14.54 -81.33 -32.10
N HIS A 554 14.77 -82.10 -33.15
CA HIS A 554 13.79 -82.74 -34.02
C HIS A 554 13.13 -83.97 -33.38
N GLU A 555 12.78 -83.90 -32.09
CA GLU A 555 12.09 -84.96 -31.37
C GLU A 555 10.77 -84.45 -30.78
N ARG A 556 9.71 -85.23 -31.01
CA ARG A 556 8.33 -84.89 -30.67
C ARG A 556 8.20 -84.65 -29.15
N ASN A 557 7.85 -83.41 -28.80
CA ASN A 557 7.45 -82.94 -27.46
C ASN A 557 8.46 -83.15 -26.31
N PRO A 558 9.31 -82.16 -26.01
CA PRO A 558 9.85 -81.97 -24.67
C PRO A 558 9.03 -80.88 -23.95
N MET A 559 8.07 -81.27 -23.11
CA MET A 559 7.53 -80.34 -22.11
C MET A 559 8.66 -80.00 -21.13
N ALA A 560 9.03 -78.72 -21.03
CA ALA A 560 10.00 -78.27 -20.04
C ALA A 560 9.39 -78.42 -18.62
N THR A 561 10.02 -79.23 -17.78
CA THR A 561 9.58 -79.45 -16.39
C THR A 561 10.16 -78.35 -15.49
N PRO A 562 9.35 -77.66 -14.67
CA PRO A 562 9.87 -76.68 -13.73
C PRO A 562 10.69 -77.31 -12.61
N ILE A 563 11.69 -76.57 -12.13
CA ILE A 563 12.50 -76.89 -10.95
C ILE A 563 11.65 -76.76 -9.69
N SER A 564 10.84 -75.70 -9.60
CA SER A 564 9.89 -75.48 -8.51
C SER A 564 8.66 -74.73 -9.00
N VAL A 565 7.54 -74.89 -8.28
CA VAL A 565 6.31 -74.17 -8.53
C VAL A 565 5.77 -73.66 -7.20
N GLU A 566 5.63 -72.33 -7.07
CA GLU A 566 5.09 -71.70 -5.87
C GLU A 566 3.68 -71.13 -6.17
N PRO A 567 2.61 -71.66 -5.54
CA PRO A 567 1.25 -71.20 -5.80
C PRO A 567 0.97 -69.82 -5.18
N LEU A 568 0.20 -68.99 -5.88
CA LEU A 568 -0.35 -67.75 -5.34
C LEU A 568 -1.57 -68.02 -4.44
N SER A 569 -2.00 -67.03 -3.66
CA SER A 569 -3.05 -67.15 -2.63
C SER A 569 -4.41 -67.69 -3.12
N ASN A 570 -4.68 -67.61 -4.43
CA ASN A 570 -5.91 -68.11 -5.05
C ASN A 570 -5.74 -69.47 -5.76
N TYR A 571 -4.55 -70.09 -5.70
CA TYR A 571 -4.20 -71.38 -6.32
C TYR A 571 -4.51 -71.52 -7.82
N ARG A 572 -4.78 -70.40 -8.52
CA ARG A 572 -5.07 -70.39 -9.96
C ARG A 572 -3.80 -70.21 -10.81
N TYR A 573 -2.83 -69.49 -10.26
CA TYR A 573 -1.55 -69.19 -10.89
C TYR A 573 -0.41 -69.55 -9.94
N GLY A 574 0.74 -69.89 -10.49
CA GLY A 574 1.96 -70.16 -9.72
C GLY A 574 3.19 -69.58 -10.40
N ILE A 575 4.23 -69.32 -9.61
CA ILE A 575 5.53 -68.91 -10.11
C ILE A 575 6.37 -70.16 -10.35
N TYR A 576 6.73 -70.40 -11.61
CA TYR A 576 7.54 -71.53 -12.06
C TYR A 576 9.00 -71.09 -12.11
N THR A 577 9.86 -71.82 -11.42
CA THR A 577 11.31 -71.66 -11.50
C THR A 577 11.85 -72.61 -12.56
N LEU A 578 12.51 -72.08 -13.59
CA LEU A 578 13.01 -72.83 -14.75
C LEU A 578 14.53 -72.71 -14.86
N ALA A 579 15.19 -73.81 -15.22
CA ALA A 579 16.57 -73.79 -15.69
C ALA A 579 16.56 -73.41 -17.17
N VAL A 580 17.22 -72.31 -17.52
CA VAL A 580 17.30 -71.81 -18.89
C VAL A 580 18.75 -71.85 -19.34
N ARG A 581 18.97 -72.45 -20.50
CA ARG A 581 20.28 -72.42 -21.15
C ARG A 581 20.47 -71.06 -21.82
N LEU A 582 21.58 -70.38 -21.50
CA LEU A 582 21.88 -69.08 -22.09
C LEU A 582 22.41 -69.23 -23.52
N PRO A 583 22.23 -68.21 -24.40
CA PRO A 583 22.63 -68.30 -25.80
C PRO A 583 24.13 -68.57 -25.95
N THR A 584 24.49 -69.59 -26.72
CA THR A 584 25.88 -69.98 -26.97
C THR A 584 26.46 -69.36 -28.24
N GLY A 585 25.69 -68.52 -28.95
CA GLY A 585 26.11 -67.91 -30.23
C GLY A 585 26.38 -68.95 -31.33
N GLY A 586 25.65 -70.07 -31.33
CA GLY A 586 25.83 -71.15 -32.30
C GLY A 586 26.91 -72.19 -31.94
N LYS A 587 27.60 -72.03 -30.80
CA LYS A 587 28.60 -72.99 -30.31
C LYS A 587 27.98 -74.03 -29.37
N GLN A 588 28.67 -75.17 -29.19
CA GLN A 588 28.18 -76.26 -28.34
C GLN A 588 28.23 -75.92 -26.83
N PHE A 589 29.07 -74.96 -26.42
CA PHE A 589 29.23 -74.51 -25.03
C PHE A 589 29.28 -72.97 -24.98
N THR A 590 28.97 -72.38 -23.82
CA THR A 590 29.13 -70.93 -23.63
C THR A 590 30.62 -70.55 -23.56
N PRO A 591 30.99 -69.31 -23.94
CA PRO A 591 32.37 -68.83 -23.86
C PRO A 591 32.98 -68.98 -22.46
N HIS A 592 34.28 -69.28 -22.40
CA HIS A 592 35.00 -69.39 -21.13
C HIS A 592 34.83 -68.14 -20.27
N GLY A 593 34.49 -68.34 -18.98
CA GLY A 593 34.21 -67.26 -18.03
C GLY A 593 32.74 -66.84 -17.92
N THR A 594 31.83 -67.45 -18.71
CA THR A 594 30.39 -67.16 -18.65
C THR A 594 29.59 -68.39 -18.24
N SER A 595 28.57 -68.21 -17.39
CA SER A 595 27.67 -69.31 -17.01
C SER A 595 26.84 -69.75 -18.21
N GLY A 596 26.77 -71.07 -18.46
CA GLY A 596 25.92 -71.65 -19.50
C GLY A 596 24.45 -71.82 -19.11
N LEU A 597 24.15 -71.62 -17.83
CA LEU A 597 22.85 -71.86 -17.23
C LEU A 597 22.41 -70.65 -16.41
N ALA A 598 21.15 -70.27 -16.55
CA ALA A 598 20.47 -69.29 -15.72
C ALA A 598 19.22 -69.92 -15.08
N VAL A 599 18.81 -69.37 -13.94
CA VAL A 599 17.53 -69.69 -13.33
C VAL A 599 16.58 -68.53 -13.61
N ALA A 600 15.43 -68.81 -14.19
CA ALA A 600 14.40 -67.82 -14.52
C ALA A 600 13.10 -68.14 -13.80
N SER A 601 12.27 -67.13 -13.55
CA SER A 601 10.92 -67.29 -13.00
C SER A 601 9.87 -66.85 -14.02
N ALA A 602 8.79 -67.63 -14.13
CA ALA A 602 7.66 -67.32 -15.01
C ALA A 602 6.34 -67.54 -14.28
N LEU A 603 5.39 -66.60 -14.42
CA LEU A 603 4.04 -66.77 -13.93
C LEU A 603 3.25 -67.63 -14.91
N CYS A 604 2.74 -68.78 -14.48
CA CYS A 604 1.95 -69.67 -15.33
C CYS A 604 0.69 -70.15 -14.62
N LEU A 605 -0.31 -70.54 -15.42
CA LEU A 605 -1.55 -71.12 -14.93
C LEU A 605 -1.28 -72.54 -14.41
N LEU A 606 -1.77 -72.87 -13.22
CA LEU A 606 -1.61 -74.22 -12.65
C LEU A 606 -2.62 -75.16 -13.31
N ASN A 607 -2.15 -76.33 -13.75
CA ASN A 607 -3.05 -77.35 -14.28
C ASN A 607 -3.71 -78.16 -13.13
N GLN A 608 -4.80 -78.85 -13.46
CA GLN A 608 -5.61 -79.57 -12.47
C GLN A 608 -4.83 -80.64 -11.69
N SER A 609 -3.87 -81.30 -12.33
CA SER A 609 -2.97 -82.26 -11.68
C SER A 609 -2.00 -81.62 -10.69
N GLN A 610 -1.53 -80.40 -10.97
CA GLN A 610 -0.61 -79.65 -10.09
C GLN A 610 -1.35 -79.06 -8.89
N LEU A 611 -2.59 -78.58 -9.08
CA LEU A 611 -3.46 -78.18 -7.97
C LEU A 611 -3.69 -79.33 -6.99
N ALA A 612 -3.94 -80.54 -7.49
CA ALA A 612 -4.20 -81.71 -6.64
C ALA A 612 -2.99 -82.08 -5.73
N VAL A 613 -1.76 -81.91 -6.21
CA VAL A 613 -0.55 -82.17 -5.42
C VAL A 613 -0.26 -81.04 -4.42
N LEU A 614 -0.46 -79.78 -4.82
CA LEU A 614 -0.24 -78.61 -3.95
C LEU A 614 -1.30 -78.45 -2.86
N GLN A 615 -2.48 -79.04 -3.05
CA GLN A 615 -3.59 -79.04 -2.09
C GLN A 615 -3.71 -80.35 -1.30
N ALA A 616 -2.78 -81.30 -1.48
CA ALA A 616 -2.79 -82.53 -0.72
C ALA A 616 -2.51 -82.22 0.78
N PRO A 617 -3.35 -82.68 1.73
CA PRO A 617 -3.12 -82.47 3.14
C PRO A 617 -1.86 -83.20 3.61
N ASP A 618 -1.02 -82.55 4.41
CA ASP A 618 0.20 -83.14 4.99
C ASP A 618 -0.17 -84.39 5.80
N SER A 619 0.09 -85.57 5.24
CA SER A 619 -0.04 -86.82 5.96
C SER A 619 1.05 -86.89 7.03
N SER A 620 0.63 -86.81 8.28
CA SER A 620 1.44 -86.99 9.48
C SER A 620 2.11 -88.36 9.54
N GLU A 621 3.43 -88.46 9.30
CA GLU A 621 4.26 -89.52 9.89
C GLU A 621 5.70 -89.06 10.17
N SER A 622 6.05 -89.18 11.46
CA SER A 622 7.33 -89.37 12.14
C SER A 622 8.63 -88.75 11.60
N GLY A 623 9.29 -88.01 12.50
CA GLY A 623 10.67 -87.58 12.32
C GLY A 623 11.66 -88.74 12.41
N ARG A 624 12.44 -88.92 11.34
CA ARG A 624 13.91 -89.08 11.38
C ARG A 624 14.43 -89.20 9.95
N ASN A 625 15.56 -88.56 9.69
CA ASN A 625 16.35 -88.61 8.45
C ASN A 625 15.84 -87.75 7.28
N ARG A 626 16.22 -86.47 7.33
CA ARG A 626 16.59 -85.69 6.14
C ARG A 626 17.75 -86.43 5.42
N LYS A 627 17.44 -87.34 4.50
CA LYS A 627 18.27 -87.74 3.34
C LYS A 627 17.56 -88.82 2.51
N HIS A 628 17.34 -88.46 1.24
CA HIS A 628 16.87 -89.29 0.12
C HIS A 628 15.44 -89.84 0.17
N ASN A 629 14.52 -89.08 -0.43
CA ASN A 629 13.59 -89.65 -1.43
C ASN A 629 13.50 -88.77 -2.68
N PHE A 630 14.69 -88.43 -3.17
CA PHE A 630 15.00 -87.94 -4.53
C PHE A 630 14.71 -88.99 -5.63
N ARG A 631 13.84 -89.98 -5.37
CA ARG A 631 13.62 -91.15 -6.25
C ARG A 631 12.19 -91.37 -6.72
N ARG A 632 11.26 -90.44 -6.47
CA ARG A 632 9.90 -90.48 -7.08
C ARG A 632 9.68 -89.55 -8.27
N PHE A 633 10.70 -88.78 -8.69
CA PHE A 633 10.60 -87.84 -9.81
C PHE A 633 11.58 -88.16 -10.94
N ILE A 634 11.69 -89.44 -11.33
CA ILE A 634 12.33 -89.82 -12.59
C ILE A 634 11.52 -90.93 -13.26
N PRO A 635 10.77 -90.64 -14.32
CA PRO A 635 10.54 -91.56 -15.40
C PRO A 635 11.47 -91.17 -16.57
N PHE A 636 12.72 -91.61 -16.49
CA PHE A 636 13.49 -91.95 -17.69
C PHE A 636 13.93 -93.38 -17.47
N MET A 637 13.24 -94.30 -18.16
CA MET A 637 13.71 -95.60 -18.67
C MET A 637 12.48 -96.41 -19.06
N ARG A 638 12.02 -96.25 -20.30
CA ARG A 638 11.67 -97.36 -21.18
C ARG A 638 11.40 -96.85 -22.60
N SER A 639 12.06 -97.54 -23.52
CA SER A 639 12.10 -97.45 -24.99
C SER A 639 12.64 -96.17 -25.58
#